data_AF-A0A151BIP8-F1
#
_entry.id   AF-A0A151BIP8-F1
#
_cell.length_a   1.000
_cell.length_b   1.000
_cell.length_c   1.000
_cell.angle_alpha   90.00
_cell.angle_beta   90.00
_cell.angle_gamma   90.00
#
_symmetry.space_group_name_H-M   'P 1'
#
loop_
_entity.id
_entity.type
_entity.pdbx_description
1 polymer ?
#
loop_
_entity_poly.entity_id
_entity_poly.type
_entity_poly.pdbx_seq_one_letter_code
_entity_poly.pdbx_strand_id
1 'polypeptide(L)'
;MEKIREGDDVLLYLDKRRSYLVRVEKEKELHTHRGYLSVGSLIGKEYGARILSSRGVEFVAFKPTIRDYVFKISRRTQIIYPKDIALIIFYSGVGPGSRVVEGGTGAGALAAALASYVKPSGRVYSYEIREEFLEVAAENLRRVGVADYVELKMGDDGGDRGEGGGRRHPGLGDPLACRAPRL
;
A
#
# COMPACT_ATOMS: atom_id res chain seq x y z
N MET A 1 1.55 -3.50 -24.41
CA MET A 1 1.28 -2.99 -23.04
C MET A 1 1.57 -4.11 -22.04
N GLU A 2 1.57 -3.83 -20.73
CA GLU A 2 1.78 -4.86 -19.70
C GLU A 2 0.60 -5.83 -19.66
N LYS A 3 0.89 -7.14 -19.61
CA LYS A 3 -0.12 -8.21 -19.59
C LYS A 3 -0.47 -8.59 -18.15
N ILE A 4 -1.76 -8.86 -17.92
CA ILE A 4 -2.30 -9.37 -16.68
C ILE A 4 -1.90 -10.84 -16.52
N ARG A 5 -1.33 -11.18 -15.38
CA ARG A 5 -0.95 -12.55 -15.01
C ARG A 5 -1.81 -13.07 -13.87
N GLU A 6 -1.80 -14.38 -13.69
CA GLU A 6 -2.35 -14.97 -12.49
C GLU A 6 -1.59 -14.45 -11.26
N GLY A 7 -2.34 -14.15 -10.21
CA GLY A 7 -1.85 -13.39 -9.09
C GLY A 7 -2.09 -11.89 -9.25
N ASP A 8 -1.93 -11.25 -10.40
CA ASP A 8 -1.98 -9.78 -10.41
C ASP A 8 -3.29 -9.19 -9.84
N ASP A 9 -3.18 -8.08 -9.12
CA ASP A 9 -4.37 -7.31 -8.76
C ASP A 9 -4.81 -6.46 -9.95
N VAL A 10 -6.12 -6.41 -10.16
CA VAL A 10 -6.77 -5.63 -11.21
C VAL A 10 -7.86 -4.75 -10.59
N LEU A 11 -7.93 -3.52 -11.06
CA LEU A 11 -9.05 -2.62 -10.78
C LEU A 11 -10.09 -2.73 -11.90
N LEU A 12 -11.19 -3.40 -11.62
CA LEU A 12 -12.34 -3.45 -12.52
C LEU A 12 -13.17 -2.18 -12.34
N TYR A 13 -13.07 -1.28 -13.31
CA TYR A 13 -13.80 -0.02 -13.34
C TYR A 13 -15.11 -0.18 -14.11
N LEU A 14 -16.21 0.21 -13.47
CA LEU A 14 -17.55 0.27 -14.08
C LEU A 14 -17.93 1.72 -14.38
N ASP A 15 -17.84 2.60 -13.38
CA ASP A 15 -18.19 4.01 -13.49
C ASP A 15 -17.55 4.83 -12.36
N LYS A 16 -17.80 6.14 -12.35
CA LYS A 16 -17.22 7.10 -11.39
C LYS A 16 -17.42 6.71 -9.92
N ARG A 17 -18.46 5.94 -9.59
CA ARG A 17 -18.79 5.54 -8.21
C ARG A 17 -18.36 4.12 -7.90
N ARG A 18 -18.15 3.28 -8.91
CA ARG A 18 -18.02 1.83 -8.74
C ARG A 18 -16.77 1.30 -9.42
N SER A 19 -15.85 0.85 -8.58
CA SER A 19 -14.69 0.06 -8.96
C SER A 19 -14.46 -1.06 -7.96
N TYR A 20 -13.85 -2.15 -8.44
CA TYR A 20 -13.61 -3.37 -7.67
C TYR A 20 -12.13 -3.76 -7.81
N LEU A 21 -11.42 -3.86 -6.69
CA LEU A 21 -10.03 -4.29 -6.66
C LEU A 21 -9.99 -5.79 -6.36
N VAL A 22 -9.55 -6.59 -7.33
CA VAL A 22 -9.62 -8.05 -7.27
C VAL A 22 -8.30 -8.67 -7.70
N ARG A 23 -7.85 -9.68 -6.94
CA ARG A 23 -6.72 -10.56 -7.29
C ARG A 23 -7.17 -11.53 -8.39
N VAL A 24 -6.44 -11.59 -9.50
CA VAL A 24 -6.74 -12.46 -10.65
C VAL A 24 -6.34 -13.90 -10.35
N GLU A 25 -7.29 -14.81 -10.46
CA GLU A 25 -7.12 -16.26 -10.28
C GLU A 25 -7.98 -16.96 -11.34
N LYS A 26 -7.53 -18.11 -11.84
CA LYS A 26 -8.14 -18.79 -13.00
C LYS A 26 -9.64 -19.06 -12.87
N GLU A 27 -10.07 -19.54 -11.71
CA GLU A 27 -11.46 -19.97 -11.45
C GLU A 27 -12.28 -18.93 -10.67
N LYS A 28 -11.77 -17.70 -10.54
CA LYS A 28 -12.38 -16.69 -9.68
C LYS A 28 -13.42 -15.86 -10.39
N GLU A 29 -14.58 -15.75 -9.74
CA GLU A 29 -15.68 -14.91 -10.18
C GLU A 29 -15.91 -13.74 -9.22
N LEU A 30 -16.11 -12.55 -9.78
CA LEU A 30 -16.54 -11.38 -9.03
C LEU A 30 -18.05 -11.20 -9.19
N HIS A 31 -18.80 -11.34 -8.10
CA HIS A 31 -20.23 -11.05 -8.09
C HIS A 31 -20.49 -9.56 -7.84
N THR A 32 -21.29 -8.95 -8.71
CA THR A 32 -21.71 -7.56 -8.60
C THR A 32 -23.22 -7.44 -8.79
N HIS A 33 -23.77 -6.27 -8.47
CA HIS A 33 -25.15 -5.90 -8.82
C HIS A 33 -25.44 -5.91 -10.34
N ARG A 34 -24.42 -6.02 -11.21
CA ARG A 34 -24.54 -6.16 -12.67
C ARG A 34 -24.29 -7.60 -13.15
N GLY A 35 -24.38 -8.58 -12.26
CA GLY A 35 -24.05 -9.98 -12.56
C GLY A 35 -22.62 -10.33 -12.16
N TYR A 36 -22.18 -11.52 -12.56
CA TYR A 36 -20.84 -12.01 -12.25
C TYR A 36 -19.87 -11.73 -13.40
N LEU A 37 -18.58 -11.62 -13.07
CA LEU A 37 -17.48 -11.49 -14.02
C LEU A 37 -16.46 -12.59 -13.75
N SER A 38 -16.13 -13.40 -14.77
CA SER A 38 -15.07 -14.40 -14.67
C SER A 38 -13.71 -13.71 -14.80
N VAL A 39 -13.11 -13.38 -13.66
CA VAL A 39 -11.87 -12.58 -13.55
C VAL A 39 -10.68 -13.30 -14.18
N GLY A 40 -10.66 -14.64 -14.10
CA GLY A 40 -9.64 -15.47 -14.75
C GLY A 40 -9.54 -15.28 -16.27
N SER A 41 -10.61 -14.84 -16.94
CA SER A 41 -10.59 -14.54 -18.38
C SER A 41 -9.74 -13.31 -18.76
N LEU A 42 -9.22 -12.58 -17.77
CA LEU A 42 -8.29 -11.47 -17.95
C LEU A 42 -6.83 -11.92 -18.07
N ILE A 43 -6.51 -13.15 -17.64
CA ILE A 43 -5.15 -13.68 -17.72
C ILE A 43 -4.68 -13.67 -19.19
N GLY A 44 -3.51 -13.09 -19.43
CA GLY A 44 -2.91 -12.93 -20.75
C GLY A 44 -3.40 -11.71 -21.55
N LYS A 45 -4.48 -11.04 -21.12
CA LYS A 45 -4.92 -9.77 -21.71
C LYS A 45 -4.09 -8.61 -21.20
N GLU A 46 -4.11 -7.50 -21.93
CA GLU A 46 -3.44 -6.27 -21.52
C GLU A 46 -4.32 -5.46 -20.54
N TYR A 47 -3.68 -4.70 -19.65
CA TYR A 47 -4.41 -3.66 -18.91
C TYR A 47 -5.07 -2.67 -19.88
N GLY A 48 -6.31 -2.28 -19.57
CA GLY A 48 -7.21 -1.57 -20.47
C GLY A 48 -8.20 -2.50 -21.20
N ALA A 49 -8.05 -3.82 -21.08
CA ALA A 49 -9.00 -4.78 -21.64
C ALA A 49 -10.40 -4.61 -21.04
N ARG A 50 -11.40 -4.84 -21.89
CA ARG A 50 -12.81 -4.85 -21.52
C ARG A 50 -13.27 -6.28 -21.21
N ILE A 51 -14.15 -6.40 -20.24
CA ILE A 51 -14.80 -7.65 -19.85
C ILE A 51 -16.29 -7.40 -19.63
N LEU A 52 -17.12 -8.31 -20.11
CA LEU A 52 -18.57 -8.25 -19.92
C LEU A 52 -18.96 -9.05 -18.68
N SER A 53 -19.89 -8.52 -17.91
CA SER A 53 -20.60 -9.32 -16.92
C SER A 53 -21.59 -10.27 -17.58
N SER A 54 -22.12 -11.23 -16.82
CA SER A 54 -23.19 -12.13 -17.28
C SER A 54 -24.49 -11.44 -17.70
N ARG A 55 -24.64 -10.13 -17.43
CA ARG A 55 -25.76 -9.29 -17.88
C ARG A 55 -25.39 -8.35 -19.03
N GLY A 56 -24.24 -8.57 -19.68
CA GLY A 56 -23.78 -7.78 -20.81
C GLY A 56 -23.27 -6.37 -20.45
N VAL A 57 -22.96 -6.11 -19.18
CA VAL A 57 -22.42 -4.79 -18.75
C VAL A 57 -20.91 -4.81 -18.85
N GLU A 58 -20.34 -3.80 -19.52
CA GLU A 58 -18.90 -3.66 -19.72
C GLU A 58 -18.19 -3.10 -18.48
N PHE A 59 -17.04 -3.69 -18.17
CA PHE A 59 -16.06 -3.21 -17.20
C PHE A 59 -14.70 -3.10 -17.88
N VAL A 60 -13.86 -2.17 -17.41
CA VAL A 60 -12.49 -1.99 -17.90
C VAL A 60 -11.49 -2.41 -16.82
N ALA A 61 -10.53 -3.25 -17.17
CA ALA A 61 -9.51 -3.77 -16.27
C ALA A 61 -8.27 -2.86 -16.24
N PHE A 62 -8.09 -2.08 -15.19
CA PHE A 62 -6.93 -1.18 -15.02
C PHE A 62 -5.90 -1.75 -14.06
N LYS A 63 -4.65 -1.31 -14.21
CA LYS A 63 -3.60 -1.55 -13.23
C LYS A 63 -3.89 -0.69 -11.99
N PRO A 64 -4.00 -1.29 -10.79
CA PRO A 64 -4.25 -0.53 -9.58
C PRO A 64 -3.12 0.44 -9.26
N THR A 65 -3.49 1.63 -8.79
CA THR A 65 -2.56 2.60 -8.22
C THR A 65 -2.57 2.50 -6.69
N ILE A 66 -1.58 3.10 -6.03
CA ILE A 66 -1.57 3.18 -4.56
C ILE A 66 -2.84 3.84 -4.00
N ARG A 67 -3.44 4.80 -4.72
CA ARG A 67 -4.73 5.41 -4.36
C ARG A 67 -5.84 4.38 -4.30
N ASP A 68 -5.90 3.47 -5.28
CA ASP A 68 -6.94 2.44 -5.34
C ASP A 68 -6.82 1.47 -4.18
N TYR A 69 -5.60 1.07 -3.84
CA TYR A 69 -5.31 0.28 -2.65
C TYR A 69 -5.73 0.97 -1.36
N VAL A 70 -5.36 2.24 -1.15
CA VAL A 70 -5.74 3.01 0.06
C VAL A 70 -7.26 3.06 0.23
N PHE A 71 -8.01 3.24 -0.86
CA PHE A 71 -9.48 3.23 -0.78
C PHE A 71 -10.06 1.84 -0.47
N LYS A 72 -9.38 0.76 -0.88
CA LYS A 72 -9.87 -0.63 -0.80
C LYS A 72 -9.15 -1.50 0.25
N ILE A 73 -8.33 -0.87 1.08
CA ILE A 73 -7.61 -1.51 2.18
C ILE A 73 -8.59 -2.12 3.18
N SER A 74 -8.22 -3.24 3.82
CA SER A 74 -9.02 -3.78 4.91
C SER A 74 -8.92 -2.85 6.11
N ARG A 75 -10.06 -2.35 6.60
CA ARG A 75 -10.11 -1.34 7.66
C ARG A 75 -10.56 -1.96 8.97
N ARG A 76 -9.68 -1.93 9.97
CA ARG A 76 -10.03 -2.08 11.40
C ARG A 76 -9.98 -0.75 12.16
N THR A 77 -9.36 0.26 11.56
CA THR A 77 -9.16 1.59 12.13
C THR A 77 -9.49 2.69 11.13
N GLN A 78 -9.54 3.93 11.63
CA GLN A 78 -9.63 5.12 10.79
C GLN A 78 -8.33 5.30 9.99
N ILE A 79 -8.45 5.55 8.69
CA ILE A 79 -7.31 5.78 7.80
C ILE A 79 -7.16 7.25 7.44
N ILE A 80 -5.93 7.64 7.12
CA ILE A 80 -5.63 8.88 6.41
C ILE A 80 -5.99 8.69 4.94
N TYR A 81 -6.74 9.64 4.38
CA TYR A 81 -7.20 9.56 2.98
C TYR A 81 -6.18 10.17 2.01
N PRO A 82 -6.26 9.83 0.70
CA PRO A 82 -5.27 10.28 -0.28
C PRO A 82 -5.03 11.78 -0.34
N LYS A 83 -6.02 12.63 -0.01
CA LYS A 83 -5.83 14.08 0.03
C LYS A 83 -4.76 14.48 1.06
N ASP A 84 -4.81 13.89 2.25
CA ASP A 84 -3.93 14.24 3.36
C ASP A 84 -2.59 13.51 3.22
N ILE A 85 -2.61 12.26 2.75
CA ILE A 85 -1.39 11.52 2.39
C ILE A 85 -0.55 12.31 1.38
N ALA A 86 -1.19 12.86 0.34
CA ALA A 86 -0.49 13.65 -0.67
C ALA A 86 0.17 14.90 -0.07
N LEU A 87 -0.53 15.60 0.84
CA LEU A 87 0.04 16.75 1.55
C LEU A 87 1.19 16.34 2.47
N ILE A 88 1.07 15.24 3.22
CA ILE A 88 2.13 14.73 4.09
C ILE A 88 3.39 14.45 3.27
N ILE A 89 3.27 13.70 2.17
CA ILE A 89 4.40 13.36 1.29
C ILE A 89 5.02 14.63 0.71
N PHE A 90 4.18 15.55 0.21
CA PHE A 90 4.65 16.79 -0.41
C PHE A 90 5.41 17.69 0.58
N TYR A 91 4.85 17.94 1.77
CA TYR A 91 5.46 18.83 2.75
C TYR A 91 6.67 18.21 3.47
N SER A 92 6.72 16.88 3.61
CA SER A 92 7.85 16.20 4.23
C SER A 92 9.06 16.02 3.30
N GLY A 93 8.88 16.23 2.00
CA GLY A 93 9.93 16.01 1.00
C GLY A 93 10.31 14.53 0.83
N VAL A 94 9.42 13.60 1.25
CA VAL A 94 9.66 12.16 1.12
C VAL A 94 9.73 11.76 -0.35
N GLY A 95 10.76 11.00 -0.69
CA GLY A 95 10.98 10.51 -2.05
C GLY A 95 11.84 9.24 -2.09
N PRO A 96 12.29 8.84 -3.29
CA PRO A 96 13.08 7.63 -3.47
C PRO A 96 14.33 7.60 -2.58
N GLY A 97 14.53 6.51 -1.85
CA GLY A 97 15.67 6.35 -0.95
C GLY A 97 15.48 6.94 0.46
N SER A 98 14.40 7.69 0.72
CA SER A 98 14.14 8.25 2.05
C SER A 98 13.96 7.16 3.10
N ARG A 99 14.38 7.45 4.33
CA ARG A 99 14.08 6.67 5.54
C ARG A 99 13.07 7.45 6.37
N VAL A 100 11.89 6.88 6.58
CA VAL A 100 10.75 7.57 7.19
C VAL A 100 10.32 6.80 8.42
N VAL A 101 10.00 7.52 9.50
CA VAL A 101 9.34 6.96 10.69
C VAL A 101 7.89 7.43 10.67
N GLU A 102 6.96 6.51 10.91
CA GLU A 102 5.57 6.83 11.25
C GLU A 102 5.14 6.08 12.52
N GLY A 103 4.20 6.67 13.25
CA GLY A 103 3.62 6.12 14.47
C GLY A 103 2.10 6.02 14.36
N GLY A 104 1.52 4.97 14.93
CA GLY A 104 0.10 4.65 14.76
C GLY A 104 -0.17 4.01 13.41
N THR A 105 0.44 2.86 13.15
CA THR A 105 0.32 2.12 11.88
C THR A 105 -1.14 1.91 11.46
N GLY A 106 -2.01 1.57 12.42
CA GLY A 106 -3.42 1.31 12.14
C GLY A 106 -3.61 0.27 11.03
N ALA A 107 -4.39 0.59 9.99
CA ALA A 107 -4.59 -0.31 8.86
C ALA A 107 -3.43 -0.32 7.85
N GLY A 108 -2.39 0.50 8.04
CA GLY A 108 -1.20 0.59 7.18
C GLY A 108 -1.39 1.44 5.92
N ALA A 109 -2.39 2.32 5.87
CA ALA A 109 -2.67 3.14 4.69
C ALA A 109 -1.57 4.20 4.42
N LEU A 110 -1.08 4.87 5.46
CA LEU A 110 0.02 5.84 5.33
C LEU A 110 1.35 5.12 5.07
N ALA A 111 1.69 4.09 5.85
CA ALA A 111 2.82 3.19 5.58
C ALA A 111 2.87 2.72 4.13
N ALA A 112 1.77 2.20 3.58
CA ALA A 112 1.72 1.71 2.21
C ALA A 112 2.01 2.81 1.19
N ALA A 113 1.49 4.01 1.42
CA ALA A 113 1.74 5.15 0.57
C ALA A 113 3.19 5.61 0.65
N LEU A 114 3.73 5.85 1.85
CA LEU A 114 5.14 6.20 2.05
C LEU A 114 6.06 5.16 1.42
N ALA A 115 5.79 3.87 1.65
CA ALA A 115 6.56 2.76 1.09
C ALA A 115 6.61 2.82 -0.45
N SER A 116 5.51 3.19 -1.10
CA SER A 116 5.46 3.33 -2.56
C SER A 116 6.34 4.47 -3.09
N TYR A 117 6.58 5.52 -2.30
CA TYR A 117 7.39 6.68 -2.67
C TYR A 117 8.87 6.54 -2.30
N VAL A 118 9.21 5.75 -1.27
CA VAL A 118 10.61 5.55 -0.86
C VAL A 118 11.36 4.49 -1.69
N LYS A 119 10.64 3.70 -2.50
CA LYS A 119 11.24 2.73 -3.44
C LYS A 119 12.24 3.41 -4.39
N PRO A 120 13.28 2.69 -4.86
CA PRO A 120 13.56 1.27 -4.63
C PRO A 120 14.53 1.00 -3.47
N SER A 121 15.08 2.01 -2.80
CA SER A 121 16.16 1.84 -1.82
C SER A 121 15.86 2.38 -0.42
N GLY A 122 14.73 3.04 -0.23
CA GLY A 122 14.32 3.59 1.05
C GLY A 122 13.60 2.59 1.96
N ARG A 123 13.19 3.06 3.14
CA ARG A 123 12.53 2.24 4.17
C ARG A 123 11.56 3.08 5.00
N VAL A 124 10.40 2.51 5.32
CA VAL A 124 9.47 3.05 6.31
C VAL A 124 9.58 2.22 7.59
N TYR A 125 9.71 2.86 8.74
CA TYR A 125 9.64 2.25 10.06
C TYR A 125 8.31 2.66 10.68
N SER A 126 7.41 1.71 10.86
CA SER A 126 6.04 1.98 11.29
C SER A 126 5.78 1.36 12.66
N TYR A 127 5.41 2.18 13.62
CA TYR A 127 5.19 1.77 15.01
C TYR A 127 3.69 1.65 15.32
N GLU A 128 3.32 0.64 16.09
CA GLU A 128 1.96 0.43 16.57
C GLU A 128 1.97 -0.33 17.88
N ILE A 129 1.13 0.10 18.82
CA ILE A 129 1.07 -0.47 20.17
C ILE A 129 0.11 -1.67 20.24
N ARG A 130 -0.83 -1.79 19.29
CA ARG A 130 -1.82 -2.87 19.23
C ARG A 130 -1.45 -3.92 18.19
N GLU A 131 -1.13 -5.12 18.65
CA GLU A 131 -0.73 -6.26 17.82
C GLU A 131 -1.76 -6.61 16.72
N GLU A 132 -3.05 -6.59 17.06
CA GLU A 132 -4.13 -6.86 16.10
C GLU A 132 -4.13 -5.91 14.88
N PHE A 133 -3.60 -4.68 15.03
CA PHE A 133 -3.49 -3.72 13.94
C PHE A 133 -2.22 -3.95 13.12
N LEU A 134 -1.14 -4.42 13.75
CA LEU A 134 0.07 -4.84 13.04
C LEU A 134 -0.21 -6.00 12.08
N GLU A 135 -1.01 -6.98 12.48
CA GLU A 135 -1.39 -8.10 11.60
C GLU A 135 -2.15 -7.62 10.37
N VAL A 136 -3.12 -6.73 10.58
CA VAL A 136 -3.94 -6.14 9.51
C VAL A 136 -3.08 -5.29 8.58
N ALA A 137 -2.20 -4.46 9.13
CA ALA A 137 -1.26 -3.66 8.36
C ALA A 137 -0.32 -4.56 7.54
N ALA A 138 0.21 -5.62 8.12
CA ALA A 138 1.10 -6.57 7.43
C ALA A 138 0.39 -7.26 6.25
N GLU A 139 -0.87 -7.66 6.41
CA GLU A 139 -1.67 -8.22 5.31
C GLU A 139 -1.91 -7.19 4.20
N ASN A 140 -2.31 -5.99 4.56
CA ASN A 140 -2.55 -4.92 3.61
C ASN A 140 -1.26 -4.54 2.85
N LEU A 141 -0.13 -4.40 3.53
CA LEU A 141 1.17 -4.09 2.93
C LEU A 141 1.64 -5.18 1.96
N ARG A 142 1.40 -6.45 2.29
CA ARG A 142 1.65 -7.58 1.37
C ARG A 142 0.77 -7.49 0.13
N ARG A 143 -0.53 -7.19 0.31
CA ARG A 143 -1.48 -7.03 -0.79
C ARG A 143 -1.11 -5.88 -1.72
N VAL A 144 -0.61 -4.77 -1.19
CA VAL A 144 -0.11 -3.62 -1.98
C VAL A 144 1.21 -3.93 -2.68
N GLY A 145 1.96 -4.95 -2.22
CA GLY A 145 3.27 -5.31 -2.77
C GLY A 145 4.40 -4.38 -2.31
N VAL A 146 4.29 -3.84 -1.09
CA VAL A 146 5.28 -2.91 -0.50
C VAL A 146 5.78 -3.35 0.88
N ALA A 147 5.38 -4.52 1.36
CA ALA A 147 5.82 -5.06 2.66
C ALA A 147 7.35 -5.07 2.81
N ASP A 148 8.09 -5.40 1.75
CA ASP A 148 9.56 -5.42 1.78
C ASP A 148 10.19 -4.05 2.07
N TYR A 149 9.45 -2.96 1.95
CA TYR A 149 9.91 -1.58 2.19
C TYR A 149 9.46 -1.03 3.55
N VAL A 150 8.72 -1.82 4.34
CA VAL A 150 8.18 -1.42 5.63
C VAL A 150 8.68 -2.35 6.73
N GLU A 151 9.26 -1.78 7.77
CA GLU A 151 9.60 -2.46 9.01
C GLU A 151 8.52 -2.11 10.04
N LEU A 152 7.64 -3.08 10.31
CA LEU A 152 6.60 -2.97 11.33
C LEU A 152 7.19 -3.25 12.71
N LYS A 153 6.93 -2.37 13.68
CA LYS A 153 7.43 -2.50 15.06
C LYS A 153 6.30 -2.40 16.06
N MET A 154 6.25 -3.36 16.97
CA MET A 154 5.38 -3.27 18.13
C MET A 154 6.02 -2.39 19.19
N GLY A 155 5.32 -1.33 19.59
CA GLY A 155 5.81 -0.38 20.56
C GLY A 155 5.37 1.05 20.26
N ASP A 156 5.72 1.92 21.18
CA ASP A 156 5.52 3.36 21.05
C ASP A 156 6.60 3.98 20.15
N ASP A 157 6.29 5.05 19.44
CA ASP A 157 7.26 5.84 18.67
C ASP A 157 8.12 6.75 19.57
N GLY A 158 7.69 6.91 20.82
CA GLY A 158 8.36 7.62 21.92
C GLY A 158 9.65 6.98 22.42
N GLY A 159 10.57 6.60 21.54
CA GLY A 159 11.97 6.31 21.83
C GLY A 159 12.21 5.08 22.72
N ASP A 160 13.03 4.16 22.21
CA ASP A 160 13.81 3.25 23.03
C ASP A 160 14.69 4.07 23.99
N ARG A 161 14.14 4.48 25.14
CA ARG A 161 14.91 4.99 26.27
C ARG A 161 15.59 3.76 26.85
N GLY A 162 16.70 3.41 26.23
CA GLY A 162 17.38 2.15 26.44
C GLY A 162 17.61 1.85 27.91
N GLU A 163 17.07 0.72 28.34
CA GLU A 163 17.64 -0.04 29.45
C GLU A 163 18.45 -1.20 28.87
N GLY A 164 19.75 -0.91 28.67
CA GLY A 164 20.87 -1.84 28.91
C GLY A 164 21.11 -3.00 27.93
N GLY A 165 22.22 -2.92 27.17
CA GLY A 165 23.00 -4.12 26.82
C GLY A 165 23.68 -4.18 25.45
N GLY A 166 24.81 -3.45 25.29
CA GLY A 166 25.97 -3.88 24.51
C GLY A 166 25.82 -4.38 23.06
N ARG A 167 26.03 -3.47 22.10
CA ARG A 167 27.08 -3.50 21.04
C ARG A 167 26.82 -2.35 20.06
N ARG A 168 27.69 -1.33 20.07
CA ARG A 168 27.65 -0.26 19.06
C ARG A 168 28.08 -0.85 17.71
N HIS A 169 27.18 -0.88 16.74
CA HIS A 169 27.55 -1.12 15.34
C HIS A 169 28.28 0.13 14.83
N PRO A 170 29.52 0.04 14.32
CA PRO A 170 30.22 1.21 13.80
C PRO A 170 29.63 1.53 12.42
N GLY A 171 28.78 2.56 12.34
CA GLY A 171 28.20 2.96 11.06
C GLY A 171 26.97 3.87 11.12
N LEU A 172 26.36 4.09 12.30
CA LEU A 172 25.32 5.11 12.44
C LEU A 172 25.96 6.50 12.45
N GLY A 173 26.00 7.13 11.28
CA GLY A 173 26.12 8.58 11.16
C GLY A 173 24.98 9.26 11.92
N ASP A 174 25.28 10.45 12.43
CA ASP A 174 24.40 11.29 13.25
C ASP A 174 22.98 11.41 12.66
N PRO A 175 21.91 10.99 13.37
CA PRO A 175 20.53 11.14 12.91
C PRO A 175 20.09 12.61 12.76
N LEU A 176 20.90 13.59 13.22
CA LEU A 176 20.68 15.02 13.01
C LEU A 176 21.29 15.57 11.70
N ALA A 177 21.81 14.72 10.82
CA ALA A 177 22.39 15.15 9.54
C ALA A 177 21.35 15.58 8.48
N CYS A 178 20.04 15.41 8.73
CA CYS A 178 18.99 16.06 7.94
C CYS A 178 18.88 17.56 8.28
N ARG A 179 19.96 18.33 8.05
CA ARG A 179 19.86 19.78 7.96
C ARG A 179 19.44 20.13 6.53
N ALA A 180 18.26 20.72 6.40
CA ALA A 180 17.81 21.40 5.19
C ALA A 180 18.93 22.32 4.65
N PRO A 181 19.08 22.46 3.32
CA PRO A 181 20.02 23.42 2.75
C PRO A 181 19.64 24.81 3.26
N ARG A 182 20.56 25.45 3.98
CA ARG A 182 20.42 26.88 4.29
C ARG A 182 20.58 27.64 2.98
N LEU A 183 19.55 28.41 2.63
CA LEU A 183 19.64 29.48 1.62
C LEU A 183 20.69 30.51 2.05
#